data_AF-A0A093FVW0-F1
#
_entry.id   AF-A0A093FVW0-F1
#
_cell.length_a   1.000
_cell.length_b   1.000
_cell.length_c   1.000
_cell.angle_alpha   90.00
_cell.angle_beta   90.00
_cell.angle_gamma   90.00
#
_symmetry.space_group_name_H-M   'P 1'
#
loop_
_entity.id
_entity.type
_entity.pdbx_description
1 polymer ?
#
loop_
_entity_poly.entity_id
_entity_poly.type
_entity_poly.pdbx_seq_one_letter_code
_entity_poly.pdbx_strand_id
1 'polypeptide(L)'
;FGSGHTEYLLGTEYIHQISKQKVYQVKFVIWDAANNIKFADYNLFSLEDESHGYRLRLGTYTGTLEDAMDSNNPRNVHNNMKFSTKDRDQDTYRGNCASRSGGGWWYSAC
;
A
#
# COMPACT_ATOMS: atom_id res chain seq x y z
N PHE A 1 -1.65 -14.45 4.54
CA PHE A 1 -1.32 -15.49 3.53
C PHE A 1 0.19 -15.60 3.40
N GLY A 2 0.72 -16.77 3.04
CA GLY A 2 2.17 -17.01 2.98
C GLY A 2 2.75 -17.50 4.31
N SER A 3 4.07 -17.66 4.36
CA SER A 3 4.81 -18.11 5.55
C SER A 3 5.68 -16.99 6.09
N GLY A 4 5.71 -16.80 7.41
CA GLY A 4 6.47 -15.73 8.06
C GLY A 4 7.99 -15.77 7.83
N HIS A 5 8.51 -16.85 7.25
CA HIS A 5 9.93 -17.02 6.92
C HIS A 5 10.21 -16.82 5.43
N THR A 6 9.18 -16.58 4.63
CA THR A 6 9.25 -16.37 3.18
C THR A 6 8.38 -15.17 2.82
N GLU A 7 7.89 -15.10 1.58
CA GLU A 7 6.92 -14.10 1.16
C GLU A 7 5.59 -14.32 1.89
N TYR A 8 5.09 -13.27 2.55
CA TYR A 8 3.79 -13.29 3.20
C TYR A 8 3.18 -11.89 3.25
N LEU A 9 1.84 -11.88 3.33
CA LEU A 9 1.06 -10.71 3.69
C LEU A 9 0.42 -10.99 5.05
N LEU A 10 0.72 -10.15 6.04
CA LEU A 10 0.18 -10.24 7.40
C LEU A 10 -1.36 -10.28 7.40
N GLY A 11 -1.97 -9.50 6.51
CA GLY A 11 -3.41 -9.31 6.36
C GLY A 11 -3.80 -7.87 6.69
N THR A 12 -4.70 -7.30 5.88
CA THR A 12 -5.10 -5.88 6.00
C THR A 12 -5.74 -5.57 7.35
N GLU A 13 -6.54 -6.49 7.89
CA GLU A 13 -7.15 -6.35 9.23
C GLU A 13 -6.09 -6.26 10.34
N TYR A 14 -5.08 -7.14 10.32
CA TYR A 14 -4.01 -7.09 11.31
C TYR A 14 -3.18 -5.80 11.20
N ILE A 15 -2.91 -5.33 9.98
CA ILE A 15 -2.21 -4.06 9.76
C ILE A 15 -3.06 -2.88 10.27
N HIS A 16 -4.38 -2.89 10.04
CA HIS A 16 -5.30 -1.91 10.61
C HIS A 16 -5.22 -1.90 12.14
N GLN A 17 -5.37 -3.07 12.78
CA GLN A 17 -5.34 -3.18 14.24
C GLN A 17 -3.99 -2.75 14.84
N ILE A 18 -2.87 -3.02 14.17
CA ILE A 18 -1.55 -2.54 14.61
C ILE A 18 -1.46 -1.01 14.47
N SER A 19 -1.75 -0.48 13.28
CA SER A 19 -1.60 0.94 13.00
C SER A 19 -2.56 1.84 13.79
N LYS A 20 -3.68 1.29 14.28
CA LYS A 20 -4.62 2.00 15.14
C LYS A 20 -4.12 2.21 16.59
N GLN A 21 -3.16 1.40 17.06
CA GLN A 21 -2.77 1.42 18.48
C GLN A 21 -2.00 2.68 18.86
N LYS A 22 -1.18 3.21 17.95
CA LYS A 22 -0.28 4.36 18.16
C LYS A 22 0.00 5.02 16.81
N VAL A 23 0.83 6.06 16.83
CA VAL A 23 1.40 6.62 15.60
C VAL A 23 2.54 5.73 15.12
N TYR A 24 2.43 5.23 13.88
CA TYR A 24 3.45 4.39 13.25
C TYR A 24 4.04 5.07 12.01
N GLN A 25 5.23 4.62 11.65
CA GLN A 25 5.87 4.87 10.37
C GLN A 25 5.90 3.56 9.59
N VAL A 26 5.72 3.62 8.27
CA VAL A 26 6.00 2.50 7.37
C VAL A 26 7.28 2.76 6.60
N LYS A 27 8.11 1.73 6.46
CA LYS A 27 9.32 1.73 5.64
C LYS A 27 9.18 0.67 4.55
N PHE A 28 9.24 1.10 3.29
CA PHE A 28 9.41 0.22 2.15
C PHE A 28 10.91 0.08 1.88
N VAL A 29 11.39 -1.16 1.79
CA VAL A 29 12.79 -1.48 1.47
C VAL A 29 12.80 -2.33 0.22
N ILE A 30 13.53 -1.88 -0.80
CA ILE A 30 13.62 -2.54 -2.09
C ILE A 30 15.10 -2.74 -2.41
N TRP A 31 15.47 -3.93 -2.88
CA TRP A 31 16.78 -4.17 -3.50
C TRP A 31 16.60 -4.43 -4.99
N ASP A 32 17.46 -3.85 -5.80
CA ASP A 32 17.49 -4.14 -7.24
C ASP A 32 18.31 -5.41 -7.55
N ALA A 33 18.31 -5.83 -8.82
CA ALA A 33 19.07 -6.99 -9.27
C ALA A 33 20.60 -6.84 -9.13
N ALA A 34 21.09 -5.60 -8.92
CA ALA A 34 22.49 -5.29 -8.64
C ALA A 34 22.79 -5.20 -7.12
N ASN A 35 21.83 -5.58 -6.27
CA ASN A 35 21.90 -5.53 -4.80
C ASN A 35 21.99 -4.11 -4.20
N ASN A 36 21.60 -3.08 -4.94
CA ASN A 36 21.47 -1.74 -4.35
C ASN A 36 20.19 -1.67 -3.53
N ILE A 37 20.31 -1.33 -2.25
CA ILE A 37 19.18 -1.14 -1.35
C ILE A 37 18.72 0.31 -1.42
N LYS A 38 17.43 0.51 -1.66
CA LYS A 38 16.76 1.81 -1.59
C LYS A 38 15.56 1.71 -0.65
N PHE A 39 15.17 2.84 -0.07
CA PHE A 39 14.03 2.88 0.84
C PHE A 39 13.14 4.10 0.63
N ALA A 40 11.90 3.95 1.11
CA ALA A 40 10.88 4.99 1.21
C ALA A 40 10.23 4.90 2.59
N ASP A 41 10.22 5.99 3.33
CA ASP A 41 9.64 6.13 4.67
C ASP A 41 8.45 7.10 4.62
N TYR A 42 7.35 6.72 5.25
CA TYR A 42 6.19 7.60 5.44
C TYR A 42 5.79 7.63 6.91
N ASN A 43 5.76 8.83 7.50
CA ASN A 43 5.22 9.00 8.84
C ASN A 43 3.67 8.88 8.82
N LEU A 44 3.06 8.82 10.01
CA LEU A 44 1.60 8.79 10.18
C LEU A 44 0.89 7.67 9.39
N PHE A 45 1.58 6.53 9.22
CA PHE A 45 1.03 5.39 8.50
C PHE A 45 -0.17 4.80 9.24
N SER A 46 -1.28 4.62 8.53
CA SER A 46 -2.42 3.85 9.02
C SER A 46 -3.27 3.28 7.90
N LEU A 47 -4.06 2.25 8.23
CA LEU A 47 -5.17 1.79 7.41
C LEU A 47 -6.48 2.13 8.11
N GLU A 48 -7.49 2.55 7.36
CA GLU A 48 -8.86 2.61 7.87
C GLU A 48 -9.43 1.18 8.05
N ASP A 49 -10.59 1.06 8.68
CA ASP A 49 -11.23 -0.24 8.87
C ASP A 49 -11.84 -0.81 7.57
N GLU A 50 -12.38 -2.03 7.64
CA GLU A 50 -12.98 -2.71 6.50
C GLU A 50 -14.18 -1.94 5.88
N SER A 51 -14.97 -1.24 6.70
CA SER A 51 -16.14 -0.49 6.21
C SER A 51 -15.73 0.68 5.31
N HIS A 52 -14.50 1.16 5.48
CA HIS A 52 -13.86 2.15 4.64
C HIS A 52 -12.99 1.53 3.53
N GLY A 53 -12.91 0.21 3.43
CA GLY A 53 -12.14 -0.53 2.43
C GLY A 53 -10.64 -0.55 2.70
N TYR A 54 -10.23 -0.55 3.97
CA TYR A 54 -8.82 -0.54 4.36
C TYR A 54 -8.01 0.56 3.70
N ARG A 55 -8.59 1.76 3.62
CA ARG A 55 -7.99 2.91 2.94
C ARG A 55 -6.61 3.23 3.51
N LEU A 56 -5.63 3.40 2.62
CA LEU A 56 -4.26 3.75 2.98
C LEU A 56 -4.16 5.22 3.39
N ARG A 57 -3.47 5.49 4.49
CA ARG A 57 -3.08 6.83 4.93
C ARG A 57 -1.57 6.90 5.08
N LEU A 58 -0.95 7.81 4.34
CA LEU A 58 0.46 8.15 4.43
C LEU A 58 0.60 9.64 4.74
N GLY A 59 1.53 9.95 5.64
CA GLY A 59 1.99 11.31 5.89
C GLY A 59 3.19 11.68 5.03
N THR A 60 4.10 12.46 5.58
CA THR A 60 5.27 12.99 4.88
C THR A 60 6.25 11.88 4.47
N TYR A 61 6.65 11.93 3.20
CA TYR A 61 7.66 11.08 2.60
C TYR A 61 9.10 11.52 2.94
N THR A 62 9.97 10.54 3.17
CA THR A 62 11.44 10.69 3.11
C THR A 62 12.07 9.42 2.54
N GLY A 63 13.20 9.50 1.83
CA GLY A 63 13.83 8.29 1.32
C GLY A 63 14.81 8.52 0.18
N THR A 64 15.31 7.41 -0.35
CA THR A 64 16.21 7.38 -1.52
C THR A 64 15.50 7.00 -2.82
N LEU A 65 14.23 6.57 -2.72
CA LEU A 65 13.37 6.32 -3.87
C LEU A 65 12.71 7.62 -4.35
N GLU A 66 12.01 7.55 -5.48
CA GLU A 66 10.99 8.53 -5.80
C GLU A 66 9.73 8.24 -4.97
N ASP A 67 8.95 9.27 -4.64
CA ASP A 67 7.67 9.09 -3.94
C ASP A 67 6.62 8.50 -4.89
N ALA A 68 6.61 7.17 -4.99
CA ALA A 68 5.68 6.44 -5.82
C ALA A 68 4.28 6.30 -5.19
N MET A 69 4.16 6.46 -3.86
CA MET A 69 2.89 6.21 -3.16
C MET A 69 2.00 7.44 -3.09
N ASP A 70 2.56 8.65 -3.02
CA ASP A 70 1.81 9.91 -2.92
C ASP A 70 2.01 10.81 -4.16
N SER A 71 1.84 10.21 -5.35
CA SER A 71 1.96 10.93 -6.62
C SER A 71 0.94 12.07 -6.75
N ASN A 72 1.38 13.21 -7.30
CA ASN A 72 0.49 14.32 -7.69
C ASN A 72 -0.45 13.95 -8.87
N ASN A 73 -0.18 12.85 -9.58
CA ASN A 73 -1.07 12.35 -10.61
C ASN A 73 -2.16 11.47 -9.97
N PRO A 74 -3.45 11.87 -10.01
CA PRO A 74 -4.53 11.11 -9.37
C PRO A 74 -4.75 9.72 -9.98
N ARG A 75 -4.16 9.44 -11.14
CA ARG A 75 -4.21 8.11 -11.78
C ARG A 75 -3.20 7.12 -11.22
N ASN A 76 -2.13 7.61 -10.59
CA ASN A 76 -1.00 6.81 -10.09
C ASN A 76 -0.82 6.96 -8.57
N VAL A 77 -1.72 7.67 -7.89
CA VAL A 77 -1.65 7.87 -6.44
C VAL A 77 -2.13 6.61 -5.72
N HIS A 78 -1.44 6.23 -4.64
CA HIS A 78 -1.84 5.11 -3.77
C HIS A 78 -2.31 5.60 -2.40
N ASN A 79 -1.74 6.72 -1.92
CA ASN A 79 -2.23 7.39 -0.73
C ASN A 79 -3.72 7.70 -0.87
N ASN A 80 -4.48 7.54 0.21
CA ASN A 80 -5.92 7.75 0.28
C ASN A 80 -6.78 6.79 -0.59
N MET A 81 -6.18 5.81 -1.29
CA MET A 81 -6.91 4.80 -2.05
C MET A 81 -7.39 3.66 -1.16
N LYS A 82 -8.48 3.00 -1.58
CA LYS A 82 -9.00 1.79 -0.92
C LYS A 82 -8.27 0.56 -1.43
N PHE A 83 -8.26 -0.49 -0.63
CA PHE A 83 -7.65 -1.76 -1.02
C PHE A 83 -8.59 -2.52 -1.97
N SER A 84 -8.10 -2.87 -3.16
CA SER A 84 -8.84 -3.62 -4.16
C SER A 84 -8.25 -5.01 -4.33
N THR A 85 -9.12 -5.98 -4.55
CA THR A 85 -8.77 -7.37 -4.89
C THR A 85 -9.52 -7.81 -6.14
N LYS A 86 -9.17 -8.98 -6.69
CA LYS A 86 -9.83 -9.52 -7.89
C LYS A 86 -11.36 -9.66 -7.73
N ASP A 87 -11.81 -9.97 -6.53
CA ASP A 87 -13.21 -10.18 -6.14
C ASP A 87 -13.88 -8.95 -5.52
N ARG A 88 -13.12 -7.90 -5.20
CA ARG A 88 -13.63 -6.66 -4.61
C ARG A 88 -12.92 -5.45 -5.23
N ASP A 89 -13.54 -4.92 -6.27
CA ASP A 89 -13.05 -3.73 -6.98
C ASP A 89 -13.42 -2.46 -6.21
N GLN A 90 -12.40 -1.73 -5.75
CA GLN A 90 -12.53 -0.47 -5.03
C GLN A 90 -11.59 0.61 -5.58
N ASP A 91 -11.08 0.41 -6.79
CA ASP A 91 -10.16 1.33 -7.44
C ASP A 91 -10.92 2.46 -8.19
N THR A 92 -10.21 3.39 -8.83
CA THR A 92 -10.82 4.52 -9.54
C THR A 92 -10.82 4.33 -11.06
N TYR A 93 -10.34 3.18 -11.53
CA TYR A 93 -10.34 2.84 -12.94
C TYR A 93 -11.72 2.31 -13.38
N ARG A 94 -11.99 2.30 -14.69
CA ARG A 94 -13.25 1.78 -15.24
C ARG A 94 -13.35 0.24 -15.17
N GLY A 95 -12.21 -0.43 -15.05
CA GLY A 95 -12.14 -1.88 -14.88
C GLY A 95 -11.35 -2.22 -13.63
N ASN A 96 -11.17 -3.51 -13.35
CA ASN A 96 -10.52 -3.94 -12.13
C ASN A 96 -9.00 -4.05 -12.29
N CYS A 97 -8.24 -3.12 -11.67
CA CYS A 97 -6.78 -3.13 -11.66
C CYS A 97 -6.24 -4.39 -10.99
N ALA A 98 -6.80 -4.78 -9.84
CA ALA A 98 -6.38 -5.97 -9.12
C ALA A 98 -6.52 -7.26 -9.96
N SER A 99 -7.55 -7.35 -10.80
CA SER A 99 -7.72 -8.47 -11.74
C SER A 99 -6.70 -8.44 -12.88
N ARG A 100 -6.22 -7.27 -13.32
CA ARG A 100 -5.22 -7.14 -14.39
C ARG A 100 -3.80 -7.37 -13.88
N SER A 101 -3.49 -6.83 -12.71
CA SER A 101 -2.17 -6.91 -12.09
C SER A 101 -1.94 -8.21 -11.31
N GLY A 102 -3.01 -8.95 -10.99
CA GLY A 102 -2.92 -10.25 -10.33
C GLY A 102 -2.65 -10.19 -8.83
N GLY A 103 -2.96 -9.07 -8.17
CA GLY A 103 -2.66 -8.86 -6.75
C GLY A 103 -3.66 -7.93 -6.06
N GLY A 104 -3.63 -7.93 -4.73
CA GLY A 104 -4.39 -6.97 -3.91
C GLY A 104 -3.53 -5.75 -3.59
N TRP A 105 -4.04 -4.54 -3.86
CA TRP A 105 -3.30 -3.31 -3.61
C TRP A 105 -4.22 -2.09 -3.46
N TRP A 106 -3.66 -0.99 -2.98
CA TRP A 106 -4.30 0.33 -2.97
C TRP A 106 -4.24 0.98 -4.36
N TYR A 107 -4.94 0.40 -5.34
CA TYR A 107 -4.97 0.90 -6.71
C TYR A 107 -5.80 2.19 -6.83
N SER A 108 -5.33 3.15 -7.64
CA SER A 108 -6.15 4.24 -8.19
C SER A 108 -6.62 3.90 -9.60
N ALA A 109 -6.06 4.49 -10.65
CA ALA A 109 -6.48 4.24 -12.03
C ALA A 109 -5.60 3.24 -12.79
N CYS A 110 -4.90 2.37 -12.04
CA CYS A 110 -3.73 1.58 -12.42
C CYS A 110 -2.58 2.45 -12.98
#